data_AF-A0A8T6PGI0-F1
#
_entry.id   AF-A0A8T6PGI0-F1
#
_cell.length_a   1.000
_cell.length_b   1.000
_cell.length_c   1.000
_cell.angle_alpha   90.00
_cell.angle_beta   90.00
_cell.angle_gamma   90.00
#
_symmetry.space_group_name_H-M   'P 1'
#
loop_
_entity.id
_entity.type
_entity.pdbx_description
1 polymer ?
#
loop_
_entity_poly.entity_id
_entity_poly.type
_entity_poly.pdbx_seq_one_letter_code
_entity_poly.pdbx_strand_id
1 'polypeptide(L)' 'MEYEHERDRPYVSPYVRSFMVLVVLGVLTALEYVVGRADELPVFSSNLAPLAVLAVLKAGVIINYYMHISRLWSTEEDDH' A
#
# COMPACT_ATOMS: atom_id res chain seq x y z
N MET A 1 -9.38 47.14 -6.17
CA MET A 1 -9.61 46.20 -7.27
C MET A 1 -9.05 44.88 -6.79
N GLU A 2 -9.94 44.12 -6.15
CA GLU A 2 -9.69 42.78 -5.65
C GLU A 2 -9.49 41.86 -6.85
N TYR A 3 -8.32 41.23 -6.96
CA TYR A 3 -8.16 40.05 -7.79
C TYR A 3 -7.79 38.93 -6.85
N GLU A 4 -8.81 38.25 -6.34
CA GLU A 4 -8.65 36.97 -5.67
C GLU A 4 -8.03 36.00 -6.67
N HIS A 5 -6.73 35.76 -6.50
CA HIS A 5 -6.06 34.64 -7.12
C HIS A 5 -6.57 33.38 -6.42
N GLU A 6 -7.74 32.91 -6.84
CA GLU A 6 -8.23 31.58 -6.53
C GLU A 6 -7.23 30.60 -7.16
N ARG A 7 -6.27 30.18 -6.33
CA ARG A 7 -5.22 29.25 -6.72
C ARG A 7 -5.91 27.96 -7.16
N ASP A 8 -5.92 27.71 -8.46
CA ASP A 8 -6.11 26.39 -9.07
C ASP A 8 -5.10 25.42 -8.43
N ARG A 9 -5.47 24.85 -7.28
CA ARG A 9 -4.74 23.71 -6.73
C ARG A 9 -5.11 22.54 -7.64
N PRO A 10 -4.13 21.82 -8.22
CA PRO A 10 -4.45 20.63 -8.98
C PRO A 10 -5.27 19.71 -8.07
N TYR A 11 -6.53 19.49 -8.43
CA TYR A 11 -7.42 18.59 -7.71
C TYR A 11 -6.91 17.18 -7.94
N VAL A 12 -5.96 16.75 -7.10
CA VAL A 12 -5.45 15.38 -7.15
C VAL A 12 -6.59 14.51 -6.66
N SER A 13 -7.29 13.90 -7.62
CA SER A 13 -8.45 13.11 -7.31
C SER A 13 -8.07 11.99 -6.32
N PRO A 14 -8.83 11.81 -5.23
CA PRO A 14 -8.57 10.75 -4.25
C PRO A 14 -8.56 9.35 -4.90
N TYR A 15 -9.19 9.20 -6.07
CA TYR A 15 -9.17 7.98 -6.86
C TYR A 15 -7.78 7.60 -7.39
N VAL A 16 -6.91 8.57 -7.68
CA VAL A 16 -5.54 8.30 -8.18
C VAL A 16 -4.73 7.56 -7.12
N ARG A 17 -4.85 7.99 -5.85
CA ARG A 17 -4.16 7.35 -4.73
C ARG A 17 -4.67 5.93 -4.51
N SER A 18 -5.99 5.72 -4.48
CA SER A 18 -6.57 4.38 -4.34
C SER A 18 -6.21 3.45 -5.51
N PHE A 19 -6.18 3.98 -6.73
CA PHE A 19 -5.77 3.21 -7.91
C PHE A 19 -4.29 2.79 -7.85
N MET A 20 -3.41 3.69 -7.43
CA MET A 20 -1.98 3.38 -7.27
C MET A 20 -1.76 2.28 -6.23
N VAL A 21 -2.48 2.30 -5.10
CA VAL A 21 -2.40 1.25 -4.08
C VAL A 21 -2.89 -0.09 -4.63
N LEU A 22 -3.97 -0.09 -5.41
CA LEU A 22 -4.49 -1.29 -6.07
C LEU A 22 -3.45 -1.89 -7.01
N VAL A 23 -2.76 -1.07 -7.80
CA VAL A 23 -1.66 -1.53 -8.68
C VAL A 23 -0.54 -2.16 -7.87
N VAL A 24 -0.10 -1.53 -6.77
CA VAL A 24 0.93 -2.10 -5.87
C VAL A 24 0.50 -3.46 -5.31
N LEU A 25 -0.73 -3.57 -4.80
CA LEU A 25 -1.26 -4.83 -4.28
C LEU A 25 -1.37 -5.90 -5.37
N GLY A 26 -1.73 -5.51 -6.59
CA GLY A 26 -1.75 -6.38 -7.76
C GLY A 26 -0.37 -6.95 -8.08
N VAL A 27 0.66 -6.10 -8.10
CA VAL A 27 2.06 -6.51 -8.32
C VAL A 27 2.54 -7.46 -7.21
N LEU A 28 2.29 -7.14 -5.94
CA LEU A 28 2.64 -8.03 -4.82
C LEU A 28 1.97 -9.39 -4.95
N THR A 29 0.70 -9.43 -5.38
CA THR A 29 -0.04 -10.68 -5.58
C THR A 29 0.49 -11.48 -6.76
N ALA A 30 0.89 -10.83 -7.85
CA ALA A 30 1.53 -11.50 -8.98
C ALA A 30 2.87 -12.12 -8.58
N LEU A 31 3.68 -11.42 -7.79
CA LEU A 31 4.94 -11.95 -7.25
C LEU A 31 4.68 -13.15 -6.33
N GLU A 32 3.67 -13.07 -5.47
CA GLU A 32 3.28 -14.16 -4.57
C GLU A 32 2.85 -15.42 -5.35
N TYR A 33 2.10 -15.23 -6.44
CA TYR A 33 1.72 -16.32 -7.35
C TYR A 33 2.93 -16.96 -8.03
N VAL A 34 3.87 -16.14 -8.54
CA VAL A 34 5.09 -16.65 -9.18
C VAL A 34 5.95 -17.41 -8.18
N VAL A 35 6.13 -16.89 -6.96
CA VAL A 35 6.89 -17.54 -5.90
C VAL A 35 6.20 -18.83 -5.44
N GLY A 36 4.87 -18.83 -5.26
CA GLY A 36 4.12 -20.03 -4.89
C GLY A 36 4.11 -21.11 -5.98
N ARG A 37 4.24 -20.71 -7.25
CA ARG A 37 4.46 -21.64 -8.37
C ARG A 37 5.92 -22.04 -8.54
N ALA A 38 6.86 -21.36 -7.89
CA ALA A 38 8.28 -21.71 -7.95
C ALA A 38 8.65 -22.93 -7.10
N ASP A 39 7.70 -23.63 -6.45
CA ASP A 39 7.93 -24.93 -5.78
C ASP A 39 8.51 -25.99 -6.74
N GLU A 40 8.31 -25.83 -8.05
CA GLU A 40 8.93 -26.67 -9.09
C GLU A 40 10.41 -26.31 -9.37
N LEU A 41 10.94 -25.23 -8.78
CA LEU A 41 12.35 -24.84 -8.90
C LEU A 41 13.16 -25.35 -7.69
N PRO A 42 14.23 -26.14 -7.90
CA PRO A 42 15.03 -26.75 -6.83
C PRO A 42 15.85 -25.76 -5.98
N VAL A 43 15.69 -24.46 -6.18
CA VAL A 43 16.42 -23.39 -5.49
C VAL A 43 15.77 -23.04 -4.15
N PHE A 44 14.46 -23.30 -3.98
CA PHE A 44 13.71 -22.99 -2.76
C PHE A 44 13.21 -24.30 -2.12
N SER A 45 13.93 -24.81 -1.11
CA SER A 45 13.53 -25.98 -0.32
C SER A 45 12.25 -25.75 0.51
N SER A 46 11.81 -24.50 0.66
CA SER A 46 10.51 -24.13 1.23
C SER A 46 10.11 -22.72 0.80
N ASN A 47 8.99 -22.58 0.08
CA ASN A 47 8.43 -21.28 -0.32
C ASN A 47 7.76 -20.51 0.83
N LEU A 48 7.67 -21.10 2.01
CA LEU A 48 6.98 -20.53 3.16
C LEU A 48 7.58 -19.19 3.61
N ALA A 49 8.90 -19.08 3.69
CA ALA A 49 9.58 -17.86 4.13
C ALA A 49 9.35 -16.67 3.18
N PRO A 50 9.60 -16.76 1.85
CA PRO A 50 9.36 -15.64 0.95
C PRO A 50 7.87 -15.29 0.82
N LEU A 51 6.97 -16.28 0.85
CA LEU A 51 5.52 -16.02 0.86
C LEU A 51 5.06 -15.28 2.12
N ALA A 52 5.58 -15.68 3.30
CA ALA A 52 5.27 -15.00 4.55
C ALA A 52 5.73 -13.53 4.52
N VAL A 53 6.91 -13.25 3.97
CA VAL A 53 7.41 -11.87 3.82
C VAL A 53 6.49 -11.06 2.89
N LEU A 54 6.10 -11.62 1.74
CA LEU A 54 5.18 -10.95 0.81
C LEU A 54 3.81 -10.68 1.44
N ALA A 55 3.30 -11.63 2.24
CA ALA A 55 2.05 -11.48 2.98
C ALA A 55 2.12 -10.35 4.01
N VAL A 56 3.23 -10.24 4.76
CA VAL A 56 3.44 -9.15 5.72
C VAL A 56 3.55 -7.79 5.03
N LEU A 57 4.29 -7.71 3.91
CA LEU A 57 4.41 -6.47 3.13
C LEU A 57 3.04 -6.01 2.62
N LYS A 58 2.23 -6.93 2.11
CA LYS A 58 0.86 -6.67 1.67
C LYS A 58 -0.01 -6.17 2.82
N ALA A 59 0.05 -6.83 3.97
CA ALA A 59 -0.68 -6.41 5.17
C ALA A 59 -0.30 -4.98 5.60
N GLY A 60 1.01 -4.64 5.58
CA GLY A 60 1.47 -3.28 5.87
C GLY A 60 0.91 -2.23 4.93
N VAL A 61 0.87 -2.50 3.61
CA VAL A 61 0.28 -1.59 2.62
C VAL A 61 -1.23 -1.41 2.88
N ILE A 62 -1.95 -2.48 3.18
CA ILE A 62 -3.39 -2.43 3.46
C ILE A 62 -3.66 -1.63 4.74
N ILE A 63 -2.93 -1.91 5.81
CA ILE A 63 -3.06 -1.20 7.08
C ILE A 63 -2.76 0.29 6.89
N ASN A 64 -1.72 0.65 6.14
CA ASN A 64 -1.34 2.05 5.99
C ASN A 64 -2.29 2.86 5.09
N TYR A 65 -2.84 2.25 4.04
CA TYR A 65 -3.64 2.97 3.03
C TYR A 65 -5.15 2.80 3.16
N TYR A 66 -5.63 1.66 3.66
CA TYR A 66 -7.05 1.36 3.79
C TYR A 66 -7.53 1.36 5.23
N MET A 67 -6.68 1.01 6.20
CA MET A 67 -7.03 1.15 7.60
C MET A 67 -6.58 2.51 8.10
N HIS A 68 -7.50 3.29 8.64
CA HIS A 68 -7.16 4.53 9.32
C HIS A 68 -6.48 4.29 10.69
N ILE A 69 -5.94 3.09 10.95
CA ILE A 69 -5.23 2.77 12.20
C ILE A 69 -4.00 3.67 12.38
N SER A 70 -3.32 4.05 11.29
CA SER A 70 -2.24 5.05 11.35
C SER A 70 -2.71 6.41 11.88
N ARG A 71 -3.97 6.78 11.63
CA ARG A 71 -4.58 8.00 12.15
C ARG A 71 -5.02 7.84 13.60
N LEU A 72 -5.47 6.65 14.03
CA LEU A 72 -5.79 6.37 15.43
C LEU A 72 -4.56 6.44 16.33
N TRP A 73 -3.37 6.08 15.83
CA TRP A 73 -2.10 6.25 16.54
C TRP A 73 -1.51 7.67 16.46
N SER A 74 -2.10 8.55 15.65
CA SER A 74 -1.68 9.96 15.51
C SER A 74 -2.58 10.93 16.29
N THR A 75 -3.59 10.43 17.00
CA THR A 75 -4.57 11.23 17.76
C THR A 75 -4.14 11.48 19.22
N GLU A 76 -2.91 11.13 19.59
CA GLU A 76 -2.37 11.36 20.94
C GLU A 76 -1.27 12.44 21.03
N GLU A 77 -1.07 13.28 19.99
CA GLU A 77 -0.08 14.37 20.00
C GLU A 77 -0.65 15.80 19.87
N ASP A 78 -1.97 15.99 20.00
CA ASP A 78 -2.62 17.32 20.05
C ASP A 78 -3.30 17.57 21.41
N ASP A 79 -2.51 17.54 22.50
CA ASP A 79 -2.90 18.11 23.80
C ASP A 79 -1.90 19.21 24.18
N HIS A 80 -2.10 20.40 23.59
CA HIS A 80 -1.43 21.65 23.97
C HIS A 80 -2.40 22.82 23.90
#